data_AF-A0AAD9ECB1-F1
#
_entry.id   AF-A0AAD9ECB1-F1
#
_cell.length_a   1.000
_cell.length_b   1.000
_cell.length_c   1.000
_cell.angle_alpha   90.00
_cell.angle_beta   90.00
_cell.angle_gamma   90.00
#
_symmetry.space_group_name_H-M   'P 1'
#
loop_
_entity.id
_entity.type
_entity.pdbx_description
1 polymer ?
#
loop_
_entity_poly.entity_id
_entity_poly.type
_entity_poly.pdbx_seq_one_letter_code
_entity_poly.pdbx_strand_id
1 'polypeptide(L)'
;MKITSVVSFLAVAVATAHACGYCQCQYSDGSHCCVAHGNGKTCDEVCNGAAYGVTLGREKLYCNAAGASNCISWSSYQDRKQCISLRPKFNSLTSSDGTGDRVAWLLLFKLNPNTDSSQISEMRAAGDAMVGVVPGLRSFALGPPLASTAHRAQGFDMALMTVMDTEEQVLAYAGHPAHLK
;
A
#
# COMPACT_ATOMS: atom_id res chain seq x y z
N MET A 1 64.47 -7.11 13.83
CA MET A 1 63.17 -7.45 13.23
C MET A 1 62.10 -7.30 14.31
N LYS A 2 61.25 -6.27 14.25
CA LYS A 2 60.09 -6.09 15.14
C LYS A 2 58.85 -6.02 14.25
N ILE A 3 58.12 -7.13 14.16
CA ILE A 3 56.86 -7.23 13.42
C ILE A 3 55.78 -6.68 14.35
N THR A 4 55.34 -5.45 14.13
CA THR A 4 54.14 -4.91 14.78
C THR A 4 52.97 -5.08 13.83
N SER A 5 52.23 -6.16 14.06
CA SER A 5 50.96 -6.47 13.42
C SER A 5 49.90 -5.50 13.94
N VAL A 6 49.36 -4.66 13.05
CA VAL A 6 48.19 -3.83 13.34
C VAL A 6 47.03 -4.42 12.54
N VAL A 7 46.32 -5.36 13.15
CA VAL A 7 45.00 -5.81 12.65
C VAL A 7 43.98 -4.82 13.20
N SER A 8 43.64 -3.81 12.41
CA SER A 8 42.50 -2.93 12.68
C SER A 8 41.21 -3.72 12.50
N PHE A 9 40.56 -4.07 13.62
CA PHE A 9 39.20 -4.59 13.63
C PHE A 9 38.22 -3.45 13.29
N LEU A 10 37.81 -3.39 12.02
CA LEU A 10 36.66 -2.59 11.61
C LEU A 10 35.40 -3.31 12.11
N ALA A 11 34.89 -2.90 13.27
CA ALA A 11 33.58 -3.33 13.75
C ALA A 11 32.49 -2.74 12.84
N VAL A 12 32.02 -3.53 11.87
CA VAL A 12 30.81 -3.20 11.12
C VAL A 12 29.63 -3.40 12.07
N ALA A 13 29.03 -2.29 12.53
CA ALA A 13 27.76 -2.32 13.24
C ALA A 13 26.66 -2.73 12.24
N VAL A 14 26.32 -4.01 12.20
CA VAL A 14 25.12 -4.48 11.50
C VAL A 14 23.93 -4.09 12.39
N ALA A 15 23.27 -2.99 12.07
CA ALA A 15 21.98 -2.68 12.65
C ALA A 15 20.99 -3.76 12.19
N THR A 16 20.67 -4.71 13.07
CA THR A 16 19.59 -5.67 12.81
C THR A 16 18.28 -4.90 12.87
N ALA A 17 17.74 -4.52 11.71
CA ALA A 17 16.42 -3.91 11.62
C ALA A 17 15.37 -4.96 12.03
N HIS A 18 14.80 -4.81 13.22
CA HIS A 18 13.71 -5.66 13.67
C HIS A 18 12.43 -5.25 12.92
N ALA A 19 11.76 -6.22 12.29
CA ALA A 19 10.44 -6.01 11.71
C ALA A 19 9.42 -5.83 12.85
N CYS A 20 9.02 -4.58 13.10
CA CYS A 20 8.09 -4.25 14.17
C CYS A 20 6.65 -4.44 13.71
N GLY A 21 5.77 -4.88 14.62
CA GLY A 21 4.35 -5.05 14.31
C GLY A 21 3.64 -3.72 14.03
N TYR A 22 4.06 -2.66 14.71
CA TYR A 22 3.47 -1.33 14.61
C TYR A 22 4.56 -0.27 14.61
N CYS A 23 4.37 0.74 13.76
CA CYS A 23 5.34 1.77 13.44
C CYS A 23 4.75 3.14 13.78
N GLN A 24 5.57 4.01 14.35
CA GLN A 24 5.27 5.42 14.54
C GLN A 24 6.17 6.23 13.60
N CYS A 25 5.57 6.83 12.58
CA CYS A 25 6.26 7.71 11.65
C CYS A 25 6.45 9.10 12.24
N GLN A 26 7.56 9.74 11.91
CA GLN A 26 7.94 11.04 12.45
C GLN A 26 7.86 12.15 11.40
N TYR A 27 7.69 13.38 11.86
CA TYR A 27 8.01 14.57 11.08
C TYR A 27 9.54 14.77 11.01
N SER A 28 10.00 15.68 10.14
CA SER A 28 11.44 15.99 10.00
C SER A 28 12.07 16.57 11.27
N ASP A 29 11.26 17.11 12.18
CA ASP A 29 11.68 17.59 13.51
C ASP A 29 11.78 16.46 14.56
N GLY A 30 11.50 15.20 14.17
CA GLY A 30 11.51 14.03 15.04
C GLY A 30 10.22 13.83 15.87
N SER A 31 9.25 14.74 15.77
CA SER A 31 7.98 14.63 16.50
C SER A 31 7.04 13.60 15.87
N HIS A 32 6.05 13.15 16.65
CA HIS A 32 5.12 12.10 16.23
C HIS A 32 4.18 12.61 15.12
N CYS A 33 4.20 11.95 13.95
CA CYS A 33 3.33 12.28 12.83
C CYS A 33 2.06 11.42 12.81
N CYS A 34 2.24 10.11 12.60
CA CYS A 34 1.15 9.14 12.51
C CYS A 34 1.66 7.73 12.82
N VAL A 35 0.76 6.76 12.92
CA VAL A 35 1.09 5.35 13.17
C VAL A 35 0.62 4.44 12.03
N ALA A 36 1.34 3.36 11.78
CA ALA A 36 1.07 2.40 10.71
C ALA A 36 1.38 0.97 11.16
N HIS A 37 0.71 -0.02 10.55
CA HIS A 37 1.02 -1.43 10.78
C HIS A 37 2.24 -1.86 9.94
N GLY A 38 3.16 -2.61 10.54
CA GLY A 38 4.39 -3.08 9.87
C GLY A 38 4.13 -4.03 8.70
N ASN A 39 3.13 -4.90 8.82
CA ASN A 39 2.75 -5.88 7.78
C ASN A 39 3.94 -6.71 7.24
N GLY A 40 4.88 -7.08 8.11
CA GLY A 40 6.09 -7.84 7.73
C GLY A 40 7.19 -7.01 7.06
N LYS A 41 6.99 -5.69 6.92
CA LYS A 41 8.02 -4.72 6.49
C LYS A 41 8.66 -4.05 7.70
N THR A 42 9.81 -3.42 7.46
CA THR A 42 10.47 -2.60 8.47
C THR A 42 9.79 -1.22 8.58
N CYS A 43 9.91 -0.57 9.73
CA CYS A 43 9.20 0.69 9.94
C CYS A 43 9.74 1.85 9.08
N ASP A 44 11.01 1.80 8.69
CA ASP A 44 11.58 2.73 7.71
C ASP A 44 10.94 2.60 6.34
N GLU A 45 10.72 1.37 5.86
CA GLU A 45 9.98 1.12 4.63
C GLU A 45 8.52 1.58 4.71
N VAL A 46 7.87 1.34 5.85
CA VAL A 46 6.46 1.71 6.07
C VAL A 46 6.29 3.23 6.18
N CYS A 47 7.24 3.90 6.80
CA CYS A 47 7.21 5.35 7.01
C CYS A 47 7.80 6.14 5.84
N ASN A 48 8.45 5.48 4.87
CA ASN A 48 8.91 6.12 3.65
C ASN A 48 7.71 6.58 2.81
N GLY A 49 7.46 7.90 2.78
CA GLY A 49 6.32 8.50 2.08
C GLY A 49 4.98 8.43 2.83
N ALA A 50 4.98 8.15 4.13
CA ALA A 50 3.78 8.21 4.95
C ALA A 50 3.24 9.64 5.02
N ALA A 51 1.91 9.79 5.07
CA ALA A 51 1.23 11.08 5.20
C ALA A 51 0.08 11.01 6.19
N TYR A 52 -0.25 12.15 6.81
CA TYR A 52 -1.37 12.30 7.73
C TYR A 52 -2.40 13.29 7.17
N GLY A 53 -3.59 12.79 6.83
CA GLY A 53 -4.74 13.61 6.46
C GLY A 53 -4.72 14.21 5.04
N VAL A 54 -5.90 14.60 4.58
CA VAL A 54 -6.13 15.46 3.41
C VAL A 54 -6.77 16.72 3.96
N THR A 55 -6.09 17.86 3.88
CA THR A 55 -6.71 19.14 4.26
C THR A 55 -7.70 19.56 3.16
N LEU A 56 -8.78 20.28 3.53
CA LEU A 56 -9.76 20.89 2.61
C LEU A 56 -9.07 21.94 1.71
N GLY A 57 -8.32 21.44 0.73
CA GLY A 57 -7.33 22.19 -0.06
C GLY A 57 -6.34 21.31 -0.85
N ARG A 58 -6.44 19.96 -0.76
CA ARG A 58 -5.67 18.95 -1.53
C ARG A 58 -4.19 18.78 -1.20
N GLU A 59 -3.64 19.47 -0.19
CA GLU A 59 -2.29 19.19 0.27
C GLU A 59 -2.29 18.03 1.27
N LYS A 60 -1.54 16.97 0.93
CA LYS A 60 -1.21 15.87 1.85
C LYS A 60 -0.10 16.37 2.77
N LEU A 61 -0.31 16.32 4.08
CA LEU A 61 0.74 16.59 5.05
C LEU A 61 1.61 15.34 5.18
N TYR A 62 2.75 15.37 4.50
CA TYR A 62 3.70 14.26 4.51
C TYR A 62 4.49 14.23 5.82
N CYS A 63 4.71 13.02 6.33
CA CYS A 63 5.67 12.74 7.39
C CYS A 63 7.08 12.72 6.74
N ASN A 64 7.59 13.90 6.39
CA ASN A 64 8.79 14.12 5.56
C ASN A 64 10.13 13.78 6.24
N ALA A 65 10.21 12.66 6.96
CA ALA A 65 11.41 12.23 7.67
C ALA A 65 12.13 11.04 7.00
N ALA A 66 11.92 10.84 5.69
CA ALA A 66 12.60 9.80 4.90
C ALA A 66 12.58 8.37 5.51
N GLY A 67 11.49 8.01 6.21
CA GLY A 67 11.38 6.72 6.90
C GLY A 67 11.73 6.74 8.40
N ALA A 68 12.12 7.89 8.97
CA ALA A 68 12.37 7.98 10.40
C ALA A 68 11.15 7.53 11.20
N SER A 69 11.38 6.56 12.08
CA SER A 69 10.32 5.83 12.74
C SER A 69 10.78 5.20 14.05
N ASN A 70 9.81 4.97 14.93
CA ASN A 70 9.99 4.16 16.12
C ASN A 70 9.04 2.97 16.10
N CYS A 71 9.48 1.84 16.64
CA CYS A 71 8.61 0.72 16.92
C CYS A 71 7.71 1.05 18.11
N ILE A 72 6.44 0.72 18.01
CA ILE A 72 5.46 0.95 19.08
C ILE A 72 4.65 -0.30 19.38
N SER A 73 4.00 -0.32 20.54
CA SER A 73 3.07 -1.37 20.91
C SER A 73 1.72 -1.21 20.20
N TRP A 74 0.96 -2.29 20.15
CA TRP A 74 -0.43 -2.26 19.69
C TRP A 74 -1.30 -1.26 20.48
N SER A 75 -1.10 -1.14 21.80
CA SER A 75 -1.85 -0.17 22.61
C SER A 75 -1.62 1.27 22.16
N SER A 76 -0.35 1.64 21.92
CA SER A 76 -0.01 2.96 21.39
C SER A 76 -0.54 3.16 19.96
N TYR A 77 -0.67 2.09 19.17
CA TYR A 77 -1.19 2.16 17.82
C TYR A 77 -2.69 2.47 17.77
N GLN A 78 -3.50 1.91 18.68
CA GLN A 78 -4.95 2.09 18.67
C GLN A 78 -5.39 3.52 18.96
N ASP A 79 -4.71 4.18 19.91
CA ASP A 79 -5.11 5.50 20.41
C ASP A 79 -4.54 6.65 19.58
N ARG A 80 -3.82 6.35 18.49
CA ARG A 80 -3.10 7.34 17.68
C ARG A 80 -3.64 7.46 16.27
N LYS A 81 -3.35 8.61 15.68
CA LYS A 81 -3.71 8.95 14.31
C LYS A 81 -3.01 8.03 13.32
N GLN A 82 -3.80 7.32 12.51
CA GLN A 82 -3.31 6.38 11.51
C GLN A 82 -2.73 7.12 10.30
N CYS A 83 -1.61 6.64 9.77
CA CYS A 83 -1.07 7.11 8.52
C CYS A 83 -2.02 6.73 7.38
N ILE A 84 -2.20 7.64 6.43
CA ILE A 84 -2.74 7.28 5.12
C ILE A 84 -1.59 6.59 4.39
N SER A 85 -1.63 5.27 4.33
CA SER A 85 -0.71 4.52 3.48
C SER A 85 -1.07 4.85 2.03
N LEU A 86 -0.30 5.76 1.44
CA LEU A 86 -0.28 5.90 -0.01
C LEU A 86 0.36 4.62 -0.53
N ARG A 87 -0.45 3.59 -0.82
CA ARG A 87 0.03 2.55 -1.71
C ARG A 87 0.48 3.26 -3.00
N PRO A 88 1.71 3.06 -3.49
CA PRO A 88 2.20 3.73 -4.70
C PRO A 88 1.25 3.55 -5.89
N LYS A 89 0.52 2.42 -5.93
CA LYS A 89 -0.44 2.10 -6.99
C LYS A 89 -1.75 2.90 -6.97
N PHE A 90 -2.03 3.69 -5.92
CA PHE A 90 -3.37 4.24 -5.68
C PHE A 90 -3.44 5.77 -5.68
N ASN A 91 -2.37 6.45 -6.11
CA ASN A 91 -2.34 7.91 -6.22
C ASN A 91 -3.16 8.46 -7.42
N SER A 92 -3.95 7.62 -8.09
CA SER A 92 -4.51 7.86 -9.43
C SER A 92 -5.93 8.44 -9.46
N LEU A 93 -6.67 8.48 -8.34
CA LEU A 93 -8.06 8.96 -8.37
C LEU A 93 -8.19 10.47 -8.64
N THR A 94 -7.15 11.25 -8.33
CA THR A 94 -7.04 12.64 -8.75
C THR A 94 -5.91 12.71 -9.77
N SER A 95 -6.27 12.88 -11.03
CA SER A 95 -5.31 13.14 -12.09
C SER A 95 -4.60 14.47 -11.79
N SER A 96 -3.26 14.48 -11.76
CA SER A 96 -2.47 15.71 -11.80
C SER A 96 -2.14 16.13 -13.24
N ASP A 97 -2.56 15.32 -14.22
CA ASP A 97 -2.32 15.46 -15.66
C ASP A 97 -3.45 16.20 -16.40
N GLY A 98 -4.47 16.70 -15.68
CA GLY A 98 -5.53 17.54 -16.25
C GLY A 98 -6.58 16.77 -17.05
N THR A 99 -6.53 15.44 -17.08
CA THR A 99 -7.65 14.59 -17.48
C THR A 99 -8.70 14.60 -16.37
N GLY A 100 -9.99 14.73 -16.69
CA GLY A 100 -11.07 14.86 -15.70
C GLY A 100 -11.13 13.75 -14.65
N ASP A 101 -12.07 13.86 -13.72
CA ASP A 101 -12.26 12.90 -12.62
C ASP A 101 -12.29 11.45 -13.14
N ARG A 102 -11.31 10.65 -12.70
CA ARG A 102 -11.21 9.23 -13.07
C ARG A 102 -12.27 8.41 -12.33
N VAL A 103 -12.69 7.31 -12.94
CA VAL A 103 -13.71 6.43 -12.38
C VAL A 103 -13.07 5.29 -11.59
N ALA A 104 -13.39 5.21 -10.30
CA ALA A 104 -13.09 4.04 -9.48
C ALA A 104 -14.23 3.04 -9.58
N TRP A 105 -13.94 1.80 -9.99
CA TRP A 105 -14.94 0.73 -10.03
C TRP A 105 -14.54 -0.39 -9.09
N LEU A 106 -15.48 -0.79 -8.21
CA LEU A 106 -15.25 -1.79 -7.16
C LEU A 106 -16.24 -2.95 -7.29
N LEU A 107 -15.73 -4.17 -7.22
CA LEU A 107 -16.50 -5.40 -7.12
C LEU A 107 -16.09 -6.14 -5.85
N LEU A 108 -17.07 -6.72 -5.15
CA LEU A 108 -16.85 -7.53 -3.96
C LEU A 108 -17.19 -8.99 -4.27
N PHE A 109 -16.31 -9.90 -3.88
CA PHE A 109 -16.47 -11.33 -4.09
C PHE A 109 -16.70 -12.04 -2.78
N LYS A 110 -17.70 -12.92 -2.77
CA LYS A 110 -17.83 -13.98 -1.78
C LYS A 110 -17.28 -15.26 -2.40
N LEU A 111 -16.24 -15.82 -1.81
CA LEU A 111 -15.56 -16.99 -2.35
C LEU A 111 -16.28 -18.28 -1.98
N ASN A 112 -16.15 -19.28 -2.85
CA ASN A 112 -16.56 -20.62 -2.48
C ASN A 112 -15.59 -21.17 -1.41
N PRO A 113 -16.05 -22.03 -0.49
CA PRO A 113 -15.22 -22.52 0.62
C PRO A 113 -13.93 -23.24 0.19
N ASN A 114 -13.90 -23.75 -1.04
CA ASN A 114 -12.79 -24.52 -1.60
C ASN A 114 -11.97 -23.72 -2.65
N THR A 115 -12.13 -22.39 -2.71
CA THR A 115 -11.34 -21.57 -3.63
C THR A 115 -9.87 -21.64 -3.24
N ASP A 116 -9.03 -22.07 -4.18
CA ASP A 116 -7.60 -22.18 -3.96
C ASP A 116 -6.91 -20.82 -4.13
N SER A 117 -5.91 -20.58 -3.29
CA SER A 117 -4.99 -19.45 -3.35
C SER A 117 -4.30 -19.29 -4.71
N SER A 118 -4.02 -20.40 -5.41
CA SER A 118 -3.43 -20.38 -6.76
C SER A 118 -4.36 -19.68 -7.76
N GLN A 119 -5.65 -19.99 -7.75
CA GLN A 119 -6.65 -19.38 -8.62
C GLN A 119 -6.77 -17.87 -8.38
N ILE A 120 -6.67 -17.44 -7.12
CA ILE A 120 -6.67 -16.01 -6.76
C ILE A 120 -5.40 -15.32 -7.31
N SER A 121 -4.25 -16.01 -7.27
CA SER A 121 -3.00 -15.48 -7.80
C SER A 121 -3.01 -15.39 -9.33
N GLU A 122 -3.61 -16.36 -10.02
CA GLU A 122 -3.79 -16.35 -11.47
C GLU A 122 -4.73 -15.22 -11.89
N MET A 123 -5.87 -15.07 -11.22
CA MET A 123 -6.81 -13.97 -11.48
C MET A 123 -6.16 -12.60 -11.26
N ARG A 124 -5.30 -12.47 -10.25
CA ARG A 124 -4.51 -11.25 -10.04
C ARG A 124 -3.56 -10.99 -11.20
N ALA A 125 -2.81 -12.00 -11.63
CA ALA A 125 -1.86 -11.86 -12.73
C ALA A 125 -2.55 -11.51 -14.05
N ALA A 126 -3.69 -12.14 -14.34
CA ALA A 126 -4.52 -11.83 -15.50
C ALA A 126 -5.00 -10.37 -15.47
N GLY A 127 -5.50 -9.92 -14.31
CA GLY A 127 -5.92 -8.53 -14.11
C GLY A 127 -4.79 -7.50 -14.24
N ASP A 128 -3.63 -7.78 -13.65
CA ASP A 128 -2.43 -6.93 -13.79
C ASP A 128 -1.99 -6.83 -15.26
N ALA A 129 -2.08 -7.93 -16.02
CA ALA A 129 -1.73 -7.96 -17.45
C ALA A 129 -2.69 -7.18 -18.35
N MET A 130 -3.90 -6.87 -17.89
CA MET A 130 -4.86 -6.05 -18.63
C MET A 130 -4.54 -4.55 -18.56
N VAL A 131 -3.80 -4.10 -17.55
CA VAL A 131 -3.50 -2.67 -17.35
C VAL A 131 -2.69 -2.13 -18.53
N GLY A 132 -3.19 -1.07 -19.16
CA GLY A 132 -2.60 -0.50 -20.38
C GLY A 132 -2.89 -1.27 -21.67
N VAL A 133 -3.45 -2.49 -21.58
CA VAL A 133 -3.96 -3.25 -22.74
C VAL A 133 -5.42 -2.91 -23.00
N VAL A 134 -6.24 -2.92 -21.94
CA VAL A 134 -7.64 -2.50 -22.04
C VAL A 134 -7.68 -0.97 -22.06
N PRO A 135 -8.29 -0.34 -23.08
CA PRO A 135 -8.36 1.12 -23.16
C PRO A 135 -8.97 1.73 -21.90
N GLY A 136 -8.28 2.71 -21.32
CA GLY A 136 -8.73 3.41 -20.12
C GLY A 136 -8.38 2.74 -18.80
N LEU A 137 -7.98 1.45 -18.77
CA LEU A 137 -7.63 0.78 -17.53
C LEU A 137 -6.27 1.23 -17.02
N ARG A 138 -6.26 1.96 -15.91
CA ARG A 138 -5.06 2.54 -15.28
C ARG A 138 -4.51 1.73 -14.13
N SER A 139 -5.36 1.00 -13.43
CA SER A 139 -4.92 0.12 -12.35
C SER A 139 -5.88 -1.02 -12.14
N PHE A 140 -5.34 -2.14 -11.68
CA PHE A 140 -6.09 -3.30 -11.22
C PHE A 140 -5.54 -3.71 -9.85
N ALA A 141 -6.43 -3.93 -8.88
CA ALA A 141 -6.05 -4.40 -7.55
C ALA A 141 -7.10 -5.39 -7.05
N LEU A 142 -6.68 -6.61 -6.75
CA LEU A 142 -7.51 -7.63 -6.12
C LEU A 142 -7.00 -7.89 -4.70
N GLY A 143 -7.82 -8.32 -3.75
CA GLY A 143 -7.30 -8.85 -2.49
C GLY A 143 -8.33 -8.99 -1.38
N PRO A 144 -7.95 -9.64 -0.27
CA PRO A 144 -8.82 -9.79 0.88
C PRO A 144 -8.98 -8.46 1.64
N PRO A 145 -10.04 -8.34 2.46
CA PRO A 145 -10.13 -7.29 3.46
C PRO A 145 -8.89 -7.24 4.36
N LEU A 146 -8.54 -6.05 4.82
CA LEU A 146 -7.52 -5.92 5.87
C LEU A 146 -8.00 -6.65 7.12
N ALA A 147 -7.14 -7.49 7.71
CA ALA A 147 -7.50 -8.32 8.86
C ALA A 147 -8.10 -7.51 10.03
N SER A 148 -7.54 -6.32 10.32
CA SER A 148 -8.01 -5.41 11.37
C SER A 148 -9.42 -4.85 11.13
N THR A 149 -9.89 -4.85 9.88
CA THR A 149 -11.22 -4.36 9.49
C THR A 149 -12.06 -5.45 8.82
N ALA A 150 -11.67 -6.73 8.91
CA ALA A 150 -12.36 -7.82 8.23
C ALA A 150 -13.84 -7.91 8.62
N HIS A 151 -14.18 -7.58 9.88
CA HIS A 151 -15.56 -7.49 10.37
C HIS A 151 -16.44 -6.49 9.60
N ARG A 152 -15.84 -5.49 8.94
CA ARG A 152 -16.55 -4.49 8.13
C ARG A 152 -16.89 -5.00 6.73
N ALA A 153 -16.26 -6.09 6.30
CA ALA A 153 -16.46 -6.65 4.96
C ALA A 153 -17.80 -7.36 4.79
N GLN A 154 -18.64 -7.46 5.84
CA GLN A 154 -20.00 -8.03 5.78
C GLN A 154 -20.04 -9.42 5.10
N GLY A 155 -19.02 -10.24 5.33
CA GLY A 155 -18.92 -11.59 4.79
C GLY A 155 -18.48 -11.68 3.33
N PHE A 156 -18.01 -10.60 2.71
CA PHE A 156 -17.24 -10.64 1.48
C PHE A 156 -15.77 -10.98 1.78
N ASP A 157 -15.20 -11.87 0.97
CA ASP A 157 -13.88 -12.43 1.20
C ASP A 157 -12.79 -11.69 0.41
N MET A 158 -13.17 -11.00 -0.67
CA MET A 158 -12.26 -10.20 -1.49
C MET A 158 -12.92 -8.97 -2.11
N ALA A 159 -12.10 -8.01 -2.50
CA ALA A 159 -12.47 -6.90 -3.36
C ALA A 159 -11.55 -6.83 -4.59
N LEU A 160 -12.12 -6.48 -5.73
CA LEU A 160 -11.41 -6.01 -6.92
C LEU A 160 -11.72 -4.54 -7.08
N MET A 161 -10.68 -3.76 -7.31
CA MET A 161 -10.79 -2.35 -7.59
C MET A 161 -9.99 -2.00 -8.83
N THR A 162 -10.61 -1.24 -9.74
CA THR A 162 -9.93 -0.64 -10.88
C THR A 162 -10.04 0.88 -10.83
N VAL A 163 -9.15 1.52 -11.58
CA VAL A 163 -9.26 2.93 -11.93
C VAL A 163 -9.31 3.01 -13.45
N MET A 164 -10.35 3.64 -13.96
CA MET A 164 -10.62 3.85 -15.38
C MET A 164 -10.58 5.35 -15.69
N ASP A 165 -10.23 5.74 -16.92
CA ASP A 165 -10.26 7.18 -17.25
C ASP A 165 -11.67 7.72 -17.38
N THR A 166 -12.61 6.96 -17.95
CA THR A 166 -14.01 7.40 -18.13
C THR A 166 -15.02 6.28 -17.82
N GLU A 167 -16.26 6.67 -17.53
CA GLU A 167 -17.37 5.73 -17.31
C GLU A 167 -17.71 4.93 -18.58
N GLU A 168 -17.63 5.56 -19.74
CA GLU A 168 -17.84 4.90 -21.04
C GLU A 168 -16.86 3.72 -21.25
N GLN A 169 -15.62 3.89 -20.80
CA GLN A 169 -14.61 2.82 -20.85
C GLN A 169 -14.88 1.71 -19.83
N VAL A 170 -15.51 2.01 -18.69
CA VAL A 170 -16.01 0.97 -17.76
C VAL A 170 -17.05 0.10 -18.46
N LEU A 171 -17.96 0.69 -19.23
CA LEU A 171 -18.99 -0.05 -19.94
C LEU A 171 -18.41 -0.92 -21.06
N ALA A 172 -17.41 -0.41 -21.79
CA ALA A 172 -16.73 -1.15 -22.86
C ALA A 172 -15.84 -2.28 -22.34
N TYR A 173 -15.32 -2.16 -21.11
CA TYR A 173 -14.40 -3.11 -20.49
C TYR A 173 -14.91 -4.55 -20.51
N ALA A 174 -16.21 -4.75 -20.21
CA ALA A 174 -16.79 -6.09 -20.08
C ALA A 174 -16.68 -6.94 -21.36
N GLY A 175 -16.76 -6.31 -22.54
CA GLY A 175 -16.70 -6.96 -23.84
C GLY A 175 -15.29 -7.05 -24.43
N HIS A 176 -14.26 -6.52 -23.74
CA HIS A 176 -12.91 -6.51 -24.28
C HIS A 176 -12.30 -7.93 -24.31
N PRO A 177 -11.65 -8.37 -25.39
CA PRO A 177 -11.11 -9.73 -25.49
C PRO A 177 -10.12 -10.13 -24.39
N ALA A 178 -9.42 -9.16 -23.81
CA ALA A 178 -8.52 -9.41 -22.67
C ALA A 178 -9.27 -9.66 -21.35
N HIS A 179 -10.47 -9.10 -21.18
CA HIS A 179 -11.31 -9.28 -20.00
C HIS A 179 -12.07 -10.63 -20.03
N LEU A 180 -12.33 -11.16 -21.21
CA LEU A 180 -13.07 -12.41 -21.41
C LEU A 180 -12.23 -13.69 -21.22
N LYS A 181 -10.95 -13.55 -20.85
CA LYS A 181 -10.02 -14.66 -20.61
C LYS A 181 -9.91 -14.96 -19.13
#